data_AF-A0AAU2TE95-F1
#
_entry.id   AF-A0AAU2TE95-F1
#
_cell.length_a   1.000
_cell.length_b   1.000
_cell.length_c   1.000
_cell.angle_alpha   90.00
_cell.angle_beta   90.00
_cell.angle_gamma   90.00
#
_symmetry.space_group_name_H-M   'P 1'
#
loop_
_entity.id
_entity.type
_entity.pdbx_description
1 polymer ?
#
loop_
_entity_poly.entity_id
_entity_poly.type
_entity_poly.pdbx_seq_one_letter_code
_entity_poly.pdbx_strand_id
1 'polypeptide(L)' 'MAWAADETHLHLLPRVRSSWTLPGARPHIPTPDKNRQLTVLGALEVTTGTFRCQPGRRRAGDFLDLLKRLLAAFPPRRPR' A
#
# COMPACT_ATOMS: atom_id res chain seq x y z
N MET A 1 -4.71 1.99 -23.02
CA MET A 1 -4.37 2.43 -21.65
C MET A 1 -4.05 1.17 -20.88
N ALA A 2 -2.82 1.05 -20.38
CA ALA A 2 -2.32 -0.18 -19.76
C ALA A 2 -2.16 0.06 -18.27
N TRP A 3 -2.78 -0.81 -17.46
CA TRP A 3 -2.76 -0.71 -16.01
C TRP A 3 -1.99 -1.87 -15.41
N ALA A 4 -1.09 -1.57 -14.48
CA ALA A 4 -0.48 -2.54 -13.58
C ALA A 4 -1.13 -2.36 -12.19
N ALA A 5 -1.56 -3.45 -11.56
CA ALA A 5 -2.17 -3.41 -10.24
C ALA A 5 -1.60 -4.51 -9.36
N ASP A 6 -1.44 -4.22 -8.07
CA ASP A 6 -0.87 -5.15 -7.10
C ASP A 6 -1.34 -4.83 -5.66
N GLU A 7 -1.08 -5.75 -4.75
CA GLU A 7 -1.31 -5.63 -3.31
C GLU A 7 0.02 -5.60 -2.54
N THR A 8 0.12 -4.74 -1.53
CA THR A 8 1.28 -4.74 -0.61
C THR A 8 0.87 -4.55 0.85
N HIS A 9 1.76 -4.97 1.75
CA HIS A 9 1.60 -4.78 3.19
C HIS A 9 2.51 -3.66 3.68
N LEU A 10 1.91 -2.65 4.31
CA LEU A 10 2.64 -1.62 5.02
C LEU A 10 2.76 -2.01 6.49
N HIS A 11 4.00 -2.21 6.94
CA HIS A 11 4.31 -2.36 8.35
C HIS A 11 4.31 -0.99 9.02
N LEU A 12 3.45 -0.79 10.02
CA LEU A 12 3.35 0.48 10.75
C LEU A 12 4.33 0.57 11.92
N LEU A 13 5.25 -0.39 12.05
CA LEU A 13 6.32 -0.29 13.04
C LEU A 13 7.21 0.91 12.73
N PRO A 14 7.56 1.72 13.74
CA PRO A 14 8.50 2.80 13.54
C PRO A 14 9.85 2.23 13.10
N ARG A 15 10.38 2.75 12.00
CA ARG A 15 11.69 2.35 11.51
C ARG A 15 12.76 2.87 12.47
N VAL A 16 13.34 1.97 13.27
CA VAL A 16 14.45 2.31 14.16
C VAL A 16 15.68 2.65 13.32
N ARG A 17 16.28 3.81 13.59
CA ARG A 17 17.54 4.26 12.98
C ARG A 17 18.63 4.29 14.04
N SER A 18 19.88 4.46 13.61
CA SER A 18 20.99 4.72 14.52
C SER A 18 20.67 5.96 15.37
N SER A 19 20.73 5.81 16.69
CA SER A 19 20.56 6.89 17.65
C SER A 19 21.63 6.75 18.73
N TRP A 20 22.06 7.87 19.30
CA TRP A 20 22.96 7.88 20.45
C TRP A 20 22.14 7.86 21.74
N THR A 21 22.59 7.10 22.73
CA THR A 21 21.96 7.05 24.06
C THR A 21 23.04 7.15 25.13
N LEU A 22 22.72 7.83 26.23
CA LEU A 22 23.62 7.98 27.38
C LEU A 22 24.02 6.60 27.93
N PRO A 23 25.26 6.42 28.42
CA PRO A 23 25.66 5.22 29.13
C PRO A 23 24.70 4.91 30.29
N GLY A 24 24.20 3.69 30.36
CA GLY A 24 23.24 3.25 31.38
C GLY A 24 21.76 3.50 31.04
N ALA A 25 21.45 4.32 30.03
CA ALA A 25 20.08 4.50 29.55
C ALA A 25 19.71 3.44 28.51
N ARG A 26 18.48 2.89 28.61
CA ARG A 26 17.92 1.95 27.63
C ARG A 26 16.72 2.60 26.95
N PRO A 27 16.78 2.90 25.63
CA PRO A 27 15.64 3.46 24.93
C PRO A 27 14.56 2.38 24.81
N HIS A 28 13.31 2.76 25.09
CA HIS A 28 12.18 1.86 24.87
C HIS A 28 11.92 1.74 23.36
N ILE A 29 12.27 0.58 22.79
CA ILE A 29 11.95 0.25 21.40
C ILE A 29 10.63 -0.51 21.41
N PRO A 30 9.56 -0.01 20.76
CA PRO A 30 8.31 -0.74 20.67
C PRO A 30 8.57 -2.09 19.97
N THR A 31 8.32 -3.18 20.68
CA THR A 31 8.60 -4.54 20.20
C THR A 31 7.57 -5.00 19.16
N PRO A 32 7.94 -5.95 18.28
CA PRO A 32 7.14 -6.31 17.10
C PRO A 32 5.80 -6.98 17.38
N ASP A 33 5.51 -7.35 18.63
CA ASP A 33 4.33 -8.15 19.00
C ASP A 33 2.99 -7.44 18.71
N LYS A 34 3.06 -6.14 18.39
CA LYS A 34 1.92 -5.34 17.91
C LYS A 34 2.21 -4.73 16.53
N ASN A 35 2.88 -5.46 15.64
CA ASN A 35 3.11 -5.03 14.26
C ASN A 35 1.76 -4.93 13.52
N ARG A 36 1.14 -3.74 13.60
CA ARG A 36 -0.06 -3.43 12.84
C ARG A 36 0.35 -3.34 11.37
N GLN A 37 -0.24 -4.22 10.57
CA GLN A 37 -0.07 -4.22 9.12
C GLN A 37 -1.30 -3.60 8.48
N LEU A 38 -1.08 -2.74 7.50
CA LEU A 38 -2.12 -2.22 6.63
C LEU A 38 -1.92 -2.80 5.23
N THR A 39 -2.93 -3.51 4.71
CA THR A 39 -2.96 -3.88 3.30
C THR A 39 -3.32 -2.66 2.46
N VAL A 40 -2.56 -2.42 1.41
CA VAL A 40 -2.82 -1.38 0.41
C VAL A 40 -2.92 -2.05 -0.95
N LEU A 41 -3.97 -1.70 -1.68
CA LEU A 41 -4.20 -2.12 -3.05
C LEU A 41 -3.86 -0.93 -3.95
N GLY A 42 -2.99 -1.13 -4.93
CA GLY A 42 -2.46 -0.09 -5.80
C GLY A 42 -2.68 -0.40 -7.28
N ALA A 43 -2.87 0.66 -8.06
CA ALA A 43 -2.88 0.57 -9.51
C ALA A 43 -2.20 1.78 -10.15
N LEU A 44 -1.38 1.51 -11.17
CA LEU A 44 -0.60 2.47 -11.93
C LEU A 44 -0.97 2.35 -13.41
N GLU A 45 -1.32 3.48 -14.02
CA GLU A 45 -1.39 3.56 -15.47
C GLU A 45 0.01 3.81 -16.02
N VAL A 46 0.49 2.85 -16.80
CA VAL A 46 1.91 2.73 -17.15
C VAL A 46 2.38 3.86 -18.08
N THR A 47 1.47 4.44 -18.88
CA THR A 47 1.83 5.45 -19.89
C THR A 47 1.84 6.87 -19.32
N THR A 48 0.91 7.17 -18.41
CA THR A 48 0.64 8.51 -17.87
C THR A 48 1.18 8.69 -16.45
N GLY A 49 1.56 7.59 -15.77
CA GLY A 49 1.98 7.62 -14.38
C GLY A 49 0.82 7.83 -13.40
N THR A 50 -0.43 7.74 -13.86
CA THR A 50 -1.60 7.93 -13.00
C THR A 50 -1.65 6.82 -11.96
N PHE A 51 -1.49 7.18 -10.69
CA PHE A 51 -1.52 6.25 -9.57
C PHE A 51 -2.79 6.38 -8.73
N ARG A 52 -3.31 5.23 -8.29
CA ARG A 52 -4.43 5.12 -7.35
C ARG A 52 -4.08 4.07 -6.31
N CYS A 53 -4.29 4.40 -5.05
CA CYS A 53 -4.16 3.45 -3.95
C CYS A 53 -5.33 3.57 -2.98
N GLN A 54 -5.70 2.46 -2.36
CA GLN A 54 -6.68 2.43 -1.29
C GLN A 54 -6.29 1.39 -0.23
N PRO A 55 -6.60 1.63 1.05
CA PRO A 55 -6.49 0.60 2.07
C PRO A 55 -7.52 -0.51 1.79
N GLY A 56 -7.18 -1.74 2.13
CA GLY A 56 -8.05 -2.90 1.97
C GLY A 56 -7.68 -4.03 2.91
N ARG A 57 -8.32 -5.18 2.72
CA ARG A 57 -7.94 -6.47 3.29
C ARG A 57 -7.35 -7.34 2.19
N ARG A 58 -6.49 -8.29 2.56
CA ARG A 58 -5.92 -9.29 1.65
C ARG A 58 -6.97 -10.31 1.21
N ARG A 59 -7.87 -9.87 0.33
CA ARG A 59 -9.00 -10.67 -0.16
C ARG A 59 -9.29 -10.28 -1.60
N ALA A 60 -9.67 -11.28 -2.40
CA ALA A 60 -10.03 -11.07 -3.80
C ALA A 60 -11.17 -10.05 -3.98
N GLY A 61 -12.11 -9.98 -3.03
CA GLY A 61 -13.22 -9.01 -3.07
C GLY A 61 -12.74 -7.55 -3.13
N ASP A 62 -11.89 -7.16 -2.18
CA ASP A 62 -11.36 -5.79 -2.11
C ASP A 62 -10.51 -5.45 -3.35
N PHE A 63 -9.77 -6.44 -3.88
CA PHE A 63 -9.02 -6.26 -5.13
C PHE A 63 -9.93 -6.09 -6.35
N LEU A 64 -10.99 -6.89 -6.47
CA LEU A 64 -11.99 -6.72 -7.52
C LEU A 64 -12.67 -5.36 -7.43
N ASP A 65 -12.91 -4.85 -6.22
CA ASP A 65 -13.50 -3.53 -6.02
C ASP A 65 -12.55 -2.40 -6.43
N LEU A 66 -11.23 -2.56 -6.27
CA LEU A 66 -10.24 -1.66 -6.90
C LEU A 66 -10.41 -1.65 -8.42
N LEU A 67 -10.46 -2.81 -9.06
CA LEU A 67 -10.56 -2.92 -10.52
C LEU A 67 -11.85 -2.30 -11.05
N LYS A 68 -12.98 -2.51 -10.37
CA LYS A 68 -14.27 -1.88 -10.73
C LYS A 68 -14.19 -0.35 -10.65
N ARG A 69 -13.56 0.19 -9.61
CA ARG A 69 -13.36 1.65 -9.46
C ARG A 69 -12.49 2.21 -10.57
N LEU A 70 -11.43 1.49 -10.97
CA LEU A 70 -10.58 1.90 -12.09
C LEU A 70 -11.36 1.90 -13.41
N LEU A 71 -12.15 0.86 -13.69
CA LEU A 71 -12.99 0.80 -14.90
C LEU A 71 -14.05 1.91 -14.93
N ALA A 72 -14.63 2.26 -13.77
CA ALA A 72 -15.59 3.36 -13.67
C ALA A 72 -14.93 4.74 -13.87
N ALA A 73 -13.73 4.94 -13.32
CA ALA A 73 -13.00 6.21 -13.43
C ALA A 73 -12.32 6.38 -14.80
N PHE A 74 -11.91 5.27 -15.43
CA PHE A 74 -11.21 5.23 -16.70
C PHE A 74 -11.89 4.21 -17.63
N PRO A 75 -13.05 4.55 -18.20
CA PRO A 75 -13.77 3.66 -19.08
C PRO A 75 -12.88 3.24 -20.27
N PRO A 76 -12.89 1.95 -20.64
CA PRO A 76 -12.13 1.50 -21.80
C PRO A 76 -12.59 2.27 -23.03
N ARG A 77 -11.63 2.81 -23.80
CA ARG A 77 -11.94 3.37 -25.11
C ARG A 77 -12.52 2.25 -25.97
N ARG A 78 -13.73 2.48 -26.50
CA ARG A 78 -14.37 1.56 -27.44
C ARG A 78 -13.42 1.34 -28.62
N PRO A 79 -13.10 0.09 -29.01
CA PRO A 79 -12.36 -0.15 -30.23
C PRO A 79 -13.15 0.45 -31.40
N ARG A 80 -12.47 1.14 -32.30
CA ARG A 80 -13.03 1.62 -33.57
C ARG A 80 -13.26 0.45 -34.51
#